data_AF-A0AAW3TUG9-F1
#
_entry.id   AF-A0AAW3TUG9-F1
#
_cell.length_a   1.000
_cell.length_b   1.000
_cell.length_c   1.000
_cell.angle_alpha   90.00
_cell.angle_beta   90.00
_cell.angle_gamma   90.00
#
_symmetry.space_group_name_H-M   'P 1'
#
loop_
_entity.id
_entity.type
_entity.pdbx_description
1 polymer ?
#
loop_
_entity_poly.entity_id
_entity_poly.type
_entity_poly.pdbx_seq_one_letter_code
_entity_poly.pdbx_strand_id
1 'polypeptide(L)'
;MTSSYDKLTMALSYRHDVSGVHEAGVWQPSLTYFTPLSLHAAVAFTASADIAEDRYARTYYSISPADSIRSGLPVYDAKGGMKSWTIGLIGFRTLRGNLLHGVQLVALGTYGTMTGSIGDSPIVAQAGSRGQWLGALGLAYSF
;
A
#
# COMPACT_ATOMS: atom_id res chain seq x y z
N MET A 1 -15.67 -17.88 1.65
CA MET A 1 -16.86 -17.19 1.15
C MET A 1 -17.96 -17.47 2.16
N THR A 2 -18.35 -16.45 2.93
CA THR A 2 -19.34 -16.52 4.01
C THR A 2 -20.77 -16.23 3.54
N SER A 3 -20.93 -15.63 2.35
CA SER A 3 -22.21 -15.29 1.71
C SER A 3 -22.08 -15.36 0.18
N SER A 4 -23.21 -15.48 -0.54
CA SER A 4 -23.27 -15.43 -2.00
C SER A 4 -22.99 -14.03 -2.58
N TYR A 5 -22.99 -12.99 -1.74
CA TYR A 5 -22.72 -11.61 -2.13
C TYR A 5 -21.28 -11.17 -1.85
N ASP A 6 -20.45 -12.06 -1.30
CA ASP A 6 -19.05 -11.78 -1.06
C ASP A 6 -18.31 -11.64 -2.39
N LYS A 7 -17.42 -10.67 -2.47
CA LYS A 7 -16.58 -10.44 -3.65
C LYS A 7 -15.12 -10.51 -3.26
N LEU A 8 -14.38 -11.39 -3.92
CA LEU A 8 -12.92 -11.45 -3.84
C LEU A 8 -12.34 -10.91 -5.14
N THR A 9 -11.50 -9.89 -5.03
CA THR A 9 -10.78 -9.31 -6.16
C THR A 9 -9.30 -9.54 -5.93
N MET A 10 -8.63 -10.10 -6.93
CA MET A 10 -7.18 -10.21 -6.99
C MET A 10 -6.69 -9.42 -8.18
N ALA A 11 -5.64 -8.64 -8.00
CA ALA A 11 -4.99 -7.91 -9.08
C ALA A 11 -3.48 -7.95 -8.93
N LEU A 12 -2.78 -8.01 -10.05
CA LEU A 12 -1.34 -7.89 -10.13
C LEU A 12 -1.02 -6.76 -11.11
N SER A 13 -0.22 -5.79 -10.66
CA SER A 13 0.30 -4.74 -11.51
C SER A 13 1.83 -4.76 -11.54
N TYR A 14 2.39 -4.29 -12.65
CA TYR A 14 3.83 -4.12 -12.84
C TYR A 14 4.09 -2.74 -13.40
N ARG A 15 5.05 -2.04 -12.80
CA ARG A 15 5.52 -0.73 -13.29
C ARG A 15 7.02 -0.82 -13.56
N HIS A 16 7.42 -0.46 -14.76
CA HIS A 16 8.82 -0.42 -15.18
C HIS A 16 9.24 1.02 -15.53
N ASP A 17 10.48 1.35 -15.23
CA ASP A 17 11.06 2.66 -15.56
C ASP A 17 11.49 2.75 -17.02
N VAL A 18 10.94 3.74 -17.71
CA VAL A 18 11.22 4.07 -19.11
C VAL A 18 12.07 5.34 -19.26
N SER A 19 12.41 6.01 -18.15
CA SER A 19 13.20 7.24 -18.14
C SER A 19 14.71 6.99 -18.10
N GLY A 20 15.14 5.76 -17.79
CA GLY A 20 16.55 5.38 -17.70
C GLY A 20 17.20 5.69 -16.35
N VAL A 21 16.43 6.06 -15.33
CA VAL A 21 16.94 6.40 -13.99
C VAL A 21 17.36 5.15 -13.21
N HIS A 22 16.62 4.06 -13.33
CA HIS A 22 16.94 2.78 -12.70
C HIS A 22 16.66 1.57 -13.59
N GLU A 23 15.86 1.74 -14.66
CA GLU A 23 15.52 0.68 -15.63
C GLU A 23 14.97 -0.60 -14.96
N ALA A 24 14.28 -0.47 -13.84
CA ALA A 24 13.82 -1.59 -13.02
C ALA A 24 12.31 -1.54 -12.79
N GLY A 25 11.78 -2.68 -12.41
CA GLY A 25 10.38 -2.89 -12.12
C GLY A 25 10.00 -2.83 -10.65
N VAL A 26 8.71 -2.60 -10.42
CA VAL A 26 8.02 -2.87 -9.15
C VAL A 26 6.76 -3.67 -9.46
N TRP A 27 6.64 -4.84 -8.85
CA TRP A 27 5.43 -5.66 -8.84
C TRP A 27 4.55 -5.28 -7.65
N GLN A 28 3.25 -5.18 -7.89
CA GLN A 28 2.29 -4.83 -6.85
C GLN A 28 1.07 -5.75 -6.91
N PRO A 29 1.13 -6.92 -6.25
CA PRO A 29 -0.03 -7.76 -5.99
C PRO A 29 -0.98 -7.09 -4.98
N SER A 30 -2.28 -7.29 -5.18
CA SER A 30 -3.32 -6.82 -4.28
C SER A 30 -4.49 -7.78 -4.19
N LEU A 31 -5.11 -7.78 -3.02
CA LEU A 31 -6.27 -8.58 -2.66
C LEU A 31 -7.29 -7.66 -2.00
N THR A 32 -8.55 -7.75 -2.43
CA THR A 32 -9.69 -7.10 -1.77
C THR A 32 -10.78 -8.12 -1.54
N TYR A 33 -11.21 -8.25 -0.28
CA TYR A 33 -12.37 -9.04 0.10
C TYR A 33 -13.48 -8.11 0.60
N PHE A 34 -14.58 -8.04 -0.13
CA PHE A 34 -15.75 -7.25 0.21
C PHE A 34 -16.90 -8.15 0.63
N THR A 35 -17.57 -7.80 1.72
CA THR A 35 -18.77 -8.50 2.18
C THR A 35 -19.84 -7.51 2.65
N PRO A 36 -21.07 -7.57 2.10
CA PRO A 36 -22.19 -6.84 2.65
C PRO A 36 -22.67 -7.50 3.94
N LEU A 37 -22.73 -6.72 5.03
CA LEU A 37 -23.22 -7.17 6.33
C LEU A 37 -24.76 -7.06 6.43
N SER A 38 -25.34 -6.13 5.65
CA SER A 38 -26.78 -5.91 5.51
C SER A 38 -27.06 -5.08 4.26
N LEU A 39 -28.32 -4.73 3.98
CA LEU A 39 -28.68 -3.75 2.95
C LEU A 39 -28.15 -2.33 3.21
N HIS A 40 -27.69 -2.05 4.43
CA HIS A 40 -27.29 -0.72 4.89
C HIS A 40 -25.82 -0.62 5.33
N ALA A 41 -25.09 -1.74 5.37
CA ALA A 41 -23.70 -1.76 5.81
C ALA A 41 -22.89 -2.84 5.10
N ALA A 42 -21.64 -2.52 4.79
CA ALA A 42 -20.68 -3.45 4.21
C ALA A 42 -19.28 -3.18 4.76
N VAL A 43 -18.39 -4.16 4.62
CA VAL A 43 -16.98 -4.01 4.94
C VAL A 43 -16.12 -4.56 3.81
N ALA A 44 -14.93 -3.99 3.64
CA ALA A 44 -13.90 -4.50 2.75
C ALA A 44 -12.57 -4.63 3.49
N PHE A 45 -11.94 -5.79 3.39
CA PHE A 45 -10.55 -5.99 3.77
C PHE A 45 -9.66 -5.86 2.54
N THR A 46 -8.57 -5.12 2.65
CA THR A 46 -7.59 -4.94 1.56
C THR A 46 -6.21 -5.38 2.03
N ALA A 47 -5.46 -6.04 1.17
CA ALA A 47 -4.04 -6.31 1.37
C ALA A 47 -3.28 -6.08 0.07
N SER A 48 -2.09 -5.49 0.15
CA SER A 48 -1.20 -5.31 -1.00
C SER A 48 0.26 -5.37 -0.57
N ALA A 49 1.14 -5.65 -1.52
CA ALA A 49 2.58 -5.55 -1.31
C ALA A 49 3.23 -4.88 -2.51
N ASP A 50 4.38 -4.24 -2.29
CA ASP A 50 5.26 -3.76 -3.33
C ASP A 50 6.55 -4.58 -3.29
N ILE A 51 6.90 -5.18 -4.42
CA ILE A 51 8.12 -5.98 -4.59
C ILE A 51 8.97 -5.30 -5.64
N ALA A 52 10.06 -4.69 -5.20
CA ALA A 52 10.94 -3.89 -6.05
C ALA A 52 12.11 -4.71 -6.55
N GLU A 53 12.50 -4.50 -7.81
CA GLU A 53 13.71 -5.07 -8.36
C GLU A 53 14.97 -4.38 -7.81
N ASP A 54 16.09 -5.07 -7.96
CA ASP A 54 17.39 -4.73 -7.40
C ASP A 54 17.89 -3.34 -7.78
N ARG A 55 17.72 -2.94 -9.05
CA ARG A 55 18.15 -1.61 -9.51
C ARG A 55 17.29 -0.49 -8.92
N TYR A 56 15.99 -0.72 -8.73
CA TYR A 56 15.13 0.24 -8.04
C TYR A 56 15.61 0.46 -6.59
N ALA A 57 15.90 -0.62 -5.86
CA ALA A 57 16.39 -0.54 -4.49
C ALA A 57 17.70 0.24 -4.42
N ARG A 58 18.67 -0.09 -5.28
CA ARG A 58 19.96 0.59 -5.31
C ARG A 58 19.85 2.08 -5.64
N THR A 59 19.00 2.45 -6.60
CA THR A 59 18.87 3.85 -7.02
C THR A 59 18.26 4.73 -5.93
N TYR A 60 17.27 4.24 -5.18
CA TYR A 60 16.51 5.07 -4.23
C TYR A 60 16.81 4.84 -2.76
N TYR A 61 17.46 3.72 -2.39
CA TYR A 61 17.65 3.32 -1.00
C TYR A 61 19.10 2.98 -0.63
N SER A 62 20.03 2.99 -1.58
CA SER A 62 21.47 2.93 -1.25
C SER A 62 22.00 4.30 -0.86
N ILE A 63 23.11 4.31 -0.11
CA ILE A 63 23.83 5.50 0.31
C ILE A 63 25.29 5.32 -0.10
N SER A 64 25.76 6.13 -1.05
CA SER A 64 27.15 6.12 -1.47
C SER A 64 28.07 6.74 -0.39
N PRO A 65 29.40 6.50 -0.43
CA PRO A 65 30.33 7.21 0.46
C PRO A 65 30.24 8.73 0.38
N ALA A 66 30.01 9.28 -0.82
CA ALA A 66 29.83 10.72 -1.00
C ALA A 66 28.52 11.22 -0.38
N ASP A 67 27.42 10.47 -0.52
CA ASP A 67 26.13 10.82 0.09
C ASP A 67 26.15 10.65 1.61
N SER A 68 26.92 9.68 2.12
CA SER A 68 27.13 9.47 3.55
C SER A 68 27.76 10.69 4.21
N ILE A 69 28.79 11.28 3.58
CA ILE A 69 29.43 12.52 4.06
C ILE A 69 28.44 13.69 4.07
N ARG A 70 27.56 13.78 3.07
CA ARG A 70 26.60 14.89 2.93
C ARG A 70 25.39 14.76 3.86
N SER A 71 24.93 13.54 4.12
CA SER A 71 23.71 13.26 4.89
C SER A 71 23.98 12.90 6.35
N GLY A 72 25.20 12.46 6.68
CA GLY A 72 25.54 11.89 7.98
C GLY A 72 25.05 10.45 8.19
N LEU A 73 24.35 9.87 7.20
CA LEU A 73 23.87 8.49 7.25
C LEU A 73 25.00 7.51 6.86
N PRO A 74 25.06 6.30 7.44
CA PRO A 74 26.09 5.33 7.09
C PRO A 74 25.92 4.81 5.65
N VAL A 75 27.04 4.45 5.02
CA VAL A 75 27.06 3.81 3.69
C VAL A 75 26.22 2.53 3.72
N TYR A 76 25.39 2.35 2.69
CA TYR A 76 24.46 1.22 2.62
C TYR A 76 24.23 0.80 1.17
N ASP A 77 24.13 -0.51 0.93
CA ASP A 77 23.80 -1.08 -0.38
C ASP A 77 22.47 -1.83 -0.32
N ALA A 78 21.41 -1.17 -0.79
CA ALA A 78 20.07 -1.72 -0.79
C ALA A 78 19.88 -2.80 -1.85
N LYS A 79 19.19 -3.87 -1.48
CA LYS A 79 18.79 -4.96 -2.36
C LYS A 79 17.29 -4.93 -2.65
N GLY A 80 16.92 -5.47 -3.80
CA GLY A 80 15.53 -5.67 -4.18
C GLY A 80 14.83 -6.70 -3.28
N GLY A 81 13.53 -6.86 -3.50
CA GLY A 81 12.66 -7.72 -2.72
C GLY A 81 11.40 -6.98 -2.27
N MET A 82 10.75 -7.50 -1.23
CA MET A 82 9.54 -6.89 -0.68
C MET A 82 9.86 -5.54 -0.03
N LYS A 83 9.53 -4.47 -0.74
CA LYS A 83 9.70 -3.08 -0.32
C LYS A 83 8.78 -2.75 0.85
N SER A 84 7.51 -3.12 0.71
CA SER A 84 6.47 -2.82 1.69
C SER A 84 5.27 -3.73 1.55
N TRP A 85 4.46 -3.81 2.60
CA TRP A 85 3.11 -4.34 2.54
C TRP A 85 2.13 -3.40 3.24
N THR A 86 0.87 -3.50 2.87
CA THR A 86 -0.21 -2.68 3.42
C THR A 86 -1.44 -3.54 3.61
N ILE A 87 -2.07 -3.40 4.77
CA ILE A 87 -3.38 -3.98 5.06
C ILE A 87 -4.36 -2.87 5.42
N GLY A 88 -5.64 -3.09 5.15
CA GLY A 88 -6.66 -2.09 5.36
C GLY A 88 -8.03 -2.68 5.61
N LEU A 89 -8.86 -1.86 6.26
CA LEU A 89 -10.27 -2.10 6.46
C LEU A 89 -11.05 -0.88 6.00
N ILE A 90 -12.10 -1.12 5.22
CA ILE A 90 -13.04 -0.11 4.76
C ILE A 90 -14.43 -0.46 5.30
N GLY A 91 -15.09 0.49 5.94
CA GLY A 91 -16.46 0.38 6.40
C GLY A 91 -17.38 1.29 5.60
N PHE A 92 -18.56 0.76 5.25
CA PHE A 92 -19.60 1.48 4.54
C PHE A 92 -20.87 1.48 5.39
N ARG A 93 -21.51 2.64 5.55
CA ARG A 93 -22.81 2.77 6.22
C ARG A 93 -23.70 3.73 5.47
N THR A 94 -24.90 3.31 5.09
CA THR A 94 -25.85 4.17 4.39
C THR A 94 -26.45 5.20 5.34
N LEU A 95 -26.41 6.47 4.96
CA LEU A 95 -27.09 7.56 5.67
C LEU A 95 -28.52 7.75 5.16
N ARG A 96 -28.73 7.55 3.86
CA ARG A 96 -30.04 7.60 3.20
C ARG A 96 -30.10 6.54 2.11
N GLY A 97 -31.22 5.81 2.01
CA GLY A 97 -31.41 4.75 1.03
C GLY A 97 -30.75 3.43 1.46
N ASN A 98 -30.15 2.72 0.51
CA ASN A 98 -29.43 1.46 0.74
C ASN A 98 -28.06 1.46 0.03
N LEU A 99 -27.32 0.35 0.13
CA LEU A 99 -25.98 0.26 -0.45
C LEU A 99 -25.93 0.38 -1.99
N LEU A 100 -27.06 0.19 -2.66
CA LEU A 100 -27.17 0.26 -4.12
C LEU A 100 -27.66 1.61 -4.61
N HIS A 101 -28.51 2.31 -3.85
CA HIS A 101 -29.09 3.59 -4.23
C HIS A 101 -29.15 4.49 -2.99
N GLY A 102 -28.24 5.46 -2.89
CA GLY A 102 -28.18 6.32 -1.71
C GLY A 102 -26.83 6.93 -1.38
N VAL A 103 -26.84 7.71 -0.29
CA VAL A 103 -25.65 8.37 0.26
C VAL A 103 -25.08 7.49 1.38
N GLN A 104 -23.77 7.30 1.36
CA GLN A 104 -23.05 6.43 2.27
C GLN A 104 -21.94 7.19 2.97
N LEU A 105 -21.78 6.96 4.26
CA LEU A 105 -20.56 7.28 4.99
C LEU A 105 -19.57 6.14 4.75
N VAL A 106 -18.34 6.50 4.40
CA VAL A 106 -17.23 5.59 4.19
C VAL A 106 -16.13 5.94 5.19
N ALA A 107 -15.61 4.92 5.86
CA ALA A 107 -14.46 5.04 6.73
C ALA A 107 -13.38 4.06 6.28
N LEU A 108 -12.14 4.51 6.23
CA LEU A 108 -10.96 3.73 5.85
C LEU A 108 -9.93 3.80 6.96
N GLY A 109 -9.33 2.66 7.28
CA GLY A 109 -8.12 2.59 8.10
C GLY A 109 -7.13 1.61 7.48
N THR A 110 -5.88 2.04 7.29
CA THR A 110 -4.82 1.19 6.74
C THR A 110 -3.55 1.30 7.56
N TYR A 111 -2.82 0.19 7.63
CA TYR A 111 -1.45 0.15 8.13
C TYR A 111 -0.52 -0.34 7.02
N GLY A 112 0.51 0.45 6.75
CA GLY A 112 1.58 0.10 5.82
C GLY A 112 2.90 0.03 6.55
N THR A 113 3.76 -0.91 6.17
CA THR A 113 5.14 -0.93 6.66
C THR A 113 6.13 -1.31 5.58
N MET A 114 7.32 -0.70 5.65
CA MET A 114 8.47 -1.03 4.82
C MET A 114 9.27 -2.18 5.43
N THR A 115 9.78 -3.07 4.57
CA THR A 115 10.42 -4.33 4.99
C THR A 115 11.67 -4.63 4.18
N GLY A 116 12.38 -5.69 4.58
CA GLY A 116 13.58 -6.18 3.89
C GLY A 116 14.69 -5.13 3.84
N SER A 117 15.62 -5.31 2.89
CA SER A 117 16.77 -4.41 2.73
C SER A 117 16.36 -2.95 2.49
N ILE A 118 15.24 -2.71 1.82
CA ILE A 118 14.73 -1.35 1.62
C ILE A 118 14.27 -0.72 2.96
N GLY A 119 13.54 -1.47 3.78
CA GLY A 119 13.17 -1.02 5.14
C GLY A 119 14.37 -0.86 6.09
N ASP A 120 15.46 -1.58 5.83
CA ASP A 120 16.72 -1.50 6.57
C ASP A 120 17.65 -0.36 6.13
N SER A 121 17.35 0.29 5.00
CA SER A 121 18.10 1.47 4.56
C SER A 121 18.09 2.56 5.65
N PRO A 122 19.24 3.22 5.94
CA PRO A 122 19.29 4.30 6.92
C PRO A 122 18.33 5.47 6.59
N ILE A 123 17.98 5.63 5.31
CA ILE A 123 16.97 6.59 4.85
C ILE A 123 15.61 6.28 5.49
N VAL A 124 15.25 5.00 5.62
CA VAL A 124 13.97 4.57 6.20
C VAL A 124 14.08 4.39 7.71
N ALA A 125 15.17 3.76 8.18
CA ALA A 125 15.31 3.33 9.57
C ALA A 125 15.75 4.45 10.54
N GLN A 126 16.44 5.49 10.05
CA GLN A 126 16.93 6.59 10.88
C GLN A 126 16.27 7.92 10.51
N ALA A 127 16.24 8.25 9.22
CA ALA A 127 15.65 9.50 8.75
C ALA A 127 14.12 9.42 8.54
N GLY A 128 13.54 8.22 8.57
CA GLY A 128 12.13 7.97 8.30
C GLY A 128 11.45 7.13 9.37
N SER A 129 10.30 6.57 9.01
CA SER A 129 9.59 5.55 9.79
C SER A 129 9.24 4.39 8.88
N ARG A 130 9.46 3.16 9.36
CA ARG A 130 9.07 1.95 8.66
C ARG A 130 7.55 1.81 8.56
N GLY A 131 6.86 2.08 9.66
CA GLY A 131 5.41 1.88 9.79
C GLY A 131 4.64 3.18 9.71
N GLN A 132 3.49 3.16 9.04
CA GLN A 132 2.60 4.31 8.88
C GLN A 132 1.14 3.88 8.97
N TRP A 133 0.35 4.65 9.72
CA TRP A 133 -1.10 4.54 9.77
C TRP A 133 -1.73 5.64 8.92
N LEU A 134 -2.78 5.28 8.19
CA LEU A 134 -3.61 6.22 7.45
C LEU A 134 -5.07 5.95 7.77
N GLY A 135 -5.81 7.00 8.08
CA GLY A 135 -7.25 6.96 8.27
C GLY A 135 -7.93 8.01 7.40
N ALA A 136 -9.09 7.68 6.84
CA ALA A 136 -9.88 8.62 6.06
C ALA A 136 -11.38 8.42 6.32
N LEU A 137 -12.13 9.51 6.23
CA LEU A 137 -13.59 9.54 6.27
C LEU A 137 -14.09 10.26 5.03
N GLY A 138 -15.14 9.74 4.40
CA GLY A 138 -15.70 10.32 3.18
C GLY A 138 -17.16 9.99 3.00
N LEU A 139 -17.78 10.65 2.01
CA LEU A 139 -19.12 10.33 1.54
C LEU A 139 -19.04 9.70 0.16
N ALA A 140 -19.84 8.66 -0.08
CA ALA A 140 -20.03 8.05 -1.38
C ALA A 140 -21.51 8.12 -1.78
N TYR A 141 -21.77 8.15 -3.08
CA TYR A 141 -23.13 8.16 -3.63
C TYR A 141 -23.25 7.09 -4.72
N SER A 142 -24.27 6.25 -4.59
CA SER A 142 -24.66 5.27 -5.60
C SER A 142 -25.97 5.71 -6.26
N PHE A 143 -25.98 5.73 -7.60
CA PHE A 143 -27.10 6.14 -8.44
C PHE A 143 -28.09 5.00 -8.71
#